data_AF-A0A4U6D6N2-F1
#
_entry.id   AF-A0A4U6D6N2-F1
#
_cell.length_a   1.000
_cell.length_b   1.000
_cell.length_c   1.000
_cell.angle_alpha   90.00
_cell.angle_beta   90.00
_cell.angle_gamma   90.00
#
_symmetry.space_group_name_H-M   'P 1'
#
loop_
_entity.id
_entity.type
_entity.pdbx_description
1 polymer ?
#
loop_
_entity_poly.entity_id
_entity_poly.type
_entity_poly.pdbx_seq_one_letter_code
_entity_poly.pdbx_strand_id
1 'polypeptide(L)'
;MKKSNIFAFIEFSKLAEGLRVSADRGKLKEQLKSQAAYFNIIEPKYFSDDLVEEWENILGSTRKLGAKINEEGRVVSNAVTNTIEQMSDVECKVLVDRVNALYDKLKKEFE
;
A
#
# COMPACT_ATOMS: atom_id res chain seq x y z
N MET A 1 -16.20 12.48 14.97
CA MET A 1 -15.51 11.59 14.02
C MET A 1 -14.60 12.42 13.16
N LYS A 2 -13.33 12.06 13.11
CA LYS A 2 -12.35 12.68 12.22
C LYS A 2 -12.61 12.22 10.79
N LYS A 3 -12.54 13.16 9.84
CA LYS A 3 -12.61 12.88 8.39
C LYS A 3 -11.22 12.63 7.82
N SER A 4 -11.15 11.89 6.72
CA SER A 4 -9.89 11.72 6.01
C SER A 4 -9.38 13.06 5.47
N ASN A 5 -8.06 13.18 5.39
CA ASN A 5 -7.39 14.35 4.87
C ASN A 5 -7.38 14.30 3.33
N ILE A 6 -7.53 15.46 2.68
CA ILE A 6 -7.43 15.57 1.21
C ILE A 6 -6.10 15.04 0.67
N PHE A 7 -5.01 15.14 1.43
CA PHE A 7 -3.72 14.54 1.10
C PHE A 7 -3.84 13.02 0.95
N ALA A 8 -4.51 12.33 1.89
CA ALA A 8 -4.75 10.89 1.77
C ALA A 8 -5.54 10.58 0.51
N PHE A 9 -6.62 11.33 0.23
CA PHE A 9 -7.40 11.11 -0.98
C PHE A 9 -6.56 11.24 -2.25
N ILE A 10 -5.79 12.32 -2.39
CA ILE A 10 -4.96 12.57 -3.58
C ILE A 10 -3.90 11.48 -3.78
N GLU A 11 -3.10 11.19 -2.74
CA GLU A 11 -2.00 10.22 -2.87
C GLU A 11 -2.51 8.79 -2.99
N PHE A 12 -3.59 8.45 -2.30
CA PHE A 12 -4.19 7.12 -2.39
C PHE A 12 -4.89 6.88 -3.73
N SER A 13 -5.46 7.93 -4.34
CA SER A 13 -6.00 7.86 -5.72
C SER A 13 -4.90 7.48 -6.71
N LYS A 14 -3.72 8.12 -6.63
CA LYS A 14 -2.58 7.80 -7.49
C LYS A 14 -2.09 6.37 -7.28
N LEU A 15 -2.02 5.91 -6.02
CA LEU A 15 -1.71 4.52 -5.70
C LEU A 15 -2.70 3.56 -6.34
N ALA A 16 -4.01 3.77 -6.15
CA ALA A 16 -5.05 2.91 -6.69
C ALA A 16 -5.03 2.89 -8.22
N GLU A 17 -4.86 4.05 -8.86
CA GLU A 17 -4.73 4.17 -10.32
C GLU A 17 -3.50 3.40 -10.84
N GLY A 18 -2.34 3.58 -10.22
CA GLY A 18 -1.11 2.88 -10.56
C GLY A 18 -1.21 1.36 -10.48
N LEU A 19 -2.03 0.85 -9.56
CA LEU A 19 -2.31 -0.58 -9.42
C LEU A 19 -3.39 -1.08 -10.40
N ARG A 20 -4.34 -0.23 -10.82
CA ARG A 20 -5.41 -0.59 -11.77
C ARG A 20 -4.93 -0.70 -13.21
N VAL A 21 -4.10 0.22 -13.70
CA VAL A 21 -3.68 0.32 -15.12
C VAL A 21 -2.98 -0.94 -15.64
N SER A 22 -2.43 -1.77 -14.74
CA SER A 22 -1.50 -2.81 -15.13
C SER A 22 -1.85 -4.21 -14.59
N ALA A 23 -2.96 -4.36 -13.84
CA ALA A 23 -3.42 -5.65 -13.32
C ALA A 23 -3.66 -6.71 -14.42
N ASP A 24 -4.00 -6.27 -15.63
CA ASP A 24 -4.24 -7.14 -16.81
C ASP A 24 -2.98 -7.76 -17.42
N ARG A 25 -1.77 -7.39 -16.97
CA ARG A 25 -0.50 -7.81 -17.61
C ARG A 25 0.28 -8.88 -16.86
N GLY A 26 -0.28 -9.48 -15.80
CA GLY A 26 0.40 -10.53 -15.03
C GLY A 26 1.69 -10.08 -14.31
N LYS A 27 1.83 -8.78 -14.04
CA LYS A 27 3.02 -8.16 -13.39
C LYS A 27 2.68 -7.42 -12.09
N LEU A 28 1.72 -7.93 -11.33
CA LEU A 28 1.23 -7.31 -10.09
C LEU A 28 2.33 -7.04 -9.07
N LYS A 29 3.26 -7.98 -8.88
CA LYS A 29 4.39 -7.81 -7.97
C LYS A 29 5.27 -6.61 -8.32
N GLU A 30 5.68 -6.49 -9.57
CA GLU A 30 6.52 -5.37 -10.02
C GLU A 30 5.78 -4.03 -9.92
N GLN A 31 4.47 -4.02 -10.09
CA GLN A 31 3.65 -2.83 -9.88
C GLN A 31 3.64 -2.43 -8.41
N LEU A 32 3.34 -3.36 -7.51
CA LEU A 32 3.40 -3.12 -6.07
C LEU A 32 4.77 -2.59 -5.65
N LYS A 33 5.86 -3.13 -6.21
CA LYS A 33 7.23 -2.62 -6.00
C LYS A 33 7.39 -1.18 -6.47
N SER A 34 6.91 -0.84 -7.68
CA SER A 34 6.97 0.53 -8.20
C SER A 34 6.17 1.54 -7.35
N GLN A 35 5.13 1.05 -6.66
CA GLN A 35 4.27 1.85 -5.79
C GLN A 35 4.67 1.78 -4.31
N ALA A 36 5.78 1.11 -3.96
CA ALA A 36 6.20 0.85 -2.57
C ALA A 36 6.36 2.14 -1.73
N ALA A 37 6.69 3.26 -2.38
CA ALA A 37 6.83 4.56 -1.72
C ALA A 37 5.51 5.04 -1.08
N TYR A 38 4.35 4.75 -1.69
CA TYR A 38 3.05 5.18 -1.15
C TYR A 38 2.75 4.55 0.21
N PHE A 39 3.15 3.29 0.42
CA PHE A 39 3.03 2.61 1.71
C PHE A 39 3.94 3.21 2.80
N ASN A 40 4.88 4.09 2.45
CA ASN A 40 5.72 4.80 3.42
C ASN A 40 5.26 6.25 3.67
N ILE A 41 4.67 6.93 2.69
CA ILE A 41 4.30 8.35 2.79
C ILE A 41 2.85 8.56 3.24
N ILE A 42 1.94 7.64 2.93
CA ILE A 42 0.53 7.75 3.34
C ILE A 42 0.42 7.18 4.76
N GLU A 43 0.45 8.05 5.76
CA GLU A 43 0.35 7.65 7.17
C GLU A 43 -1.11 7.40 7.60
N PRO A 44 -1.36 6.44 8.53
CA PRO A 44 -2.69 6.19 9.12
C PRO A 44 -3.40 7.44 9.64
N LYS A 45 -2.63 8.38 10.22
CA LYS A 45 -3.17 9.65 10.74
C LYS A 45 -3.86 10.51 9.68
N TYR A 46 -3.74 10.21 8.39
CA TYR A 46 -4.45 10.93 7.35
C TYR A 46 -5.84 10.36 7.03
N PHE A 47 -6.20 9.20 7.57
CA PHE A 47 -7.53 8.60 7.38
C PHE A 47 -8.51 8.99 8.49
N SER A 48 -9.79 8.86 8.18
CA SER A 48 -10.90 8.93 9.13
C SER A 48 -10.84 7.81 10.16
N ASP A 49 -11.61 7.97 11.23
CA ASP A 49 -11.71 6.95 12.29
C ASP A 49 -12.25 5.61 11.73
N ASP A 50 -13.05 5.65 10.65
CA ASP A 50 -13.64 4.47 10.03
C ASP A 50 -12.66 3.71 9.11
N LEU A 51 -11.63 4.40 8.60
CA LEU A 51 -10.72 3.87 7.57
C LEU A 51 -9.29 3.66 8.07
N VAL A 52 -8.93 4.25 9.21
CA VAL A 52 -7.58 4.19 9.77
C VAL A 52 -7.12 2.77 10.05
N GLU A 53 -7.95 1.96 10.72
CA GLU A 53 -7.59 0.58 11.08
C GLU A 53 -7.39 -0.29 9.82
N GLU A 54 -8.19 -0.07 8.79
CA GLU A 54 -8.07 -0.82 7.53
C GLU A 54 -6.74 -0.51 6.83
N TRP A 55 -6.33 0.75 6.81
CA TRP A 55 -5.04 1.13 6.26
C TRP A 55 -3.87 0.61 7.11
N GLU A 56 -3.95 0.67 8.44
CA GLU A 56 -2.95 0.09 9.33
C GLU A 56 -2.77 -1.42 9.10
N ASN A 57 -3.87 -2.14 8.92
CA ASN A 57 -3.84 -3.56 8.59
C ASN A 57 -3.23 -3.84 7.21
N ILE A 58 -3.37 -2.92 6.24
CA ILE A 58 -2.69 -3.02 4.94
C ILE A 58 -1.20 -2.77 5.13
N LEU A 59 -0.79 -1.70 5.81
CA LEU A 59 0.61 -1.39 6.10
C LEU A 59 1.31 -2.51 6.88
N GLY A 60 0.64 -3.09 7.88
CA GLY A 60 1.16 -4.22 8.64
C GLY A 60 1.46 -5.41 7.73
N SER A 61 0.62 -5.66 6.72
CA SER A 61 0.86 -6.74 5.76
C SER A 61 2.02 -6.50 4.80
N THR A 62 2.37 -5.24 4.53
CA THR A 62 3.49 -4.91 3.65
C THR A 62 4.82 -4.77 4.37
N ARG A 63 4.86 -4.79 5.71
CA ARG A 63 6.11 -4.59 6.48
C ARG A 63 6.55 -5.81 7.29
N LYS A 64 5.88 -6.96 7.12
CA LYS A 64 6.07 -8.17 7.93
C LYS A 64 7.52 -8.67 8.00
N LEU A 65 8.27 -8.60 6.89
CA LEU A 65 9.63 -9.14 6.84
C LEU A 65 10.70 -8.17 7.36
N GLY A 66 10.33 -6.92 7.66
CA GLY A 66 11.31 -5.89 8.00
C GLY A 66 12.28 -5.57 6.84
N ALA A 67 13.21 -4.65 7.10
CA ALA A 67 14.23 -4.29 6.12
C ALA A 67 15.23 -5.42 5.91
N LYS A 68 15.67 -5.63 4.67
CA LYS A 68 16.73 -6.58 4.35
C LYS A 68 18.09 -5.92 4.60
N ILE A 69 18.94 -6.58 5.37
CA ILE A 69 20.27 -6.12 5.75
C ILE A 69 21.31 -7.08 5.14
N ASN A 70 22.45 -6.55 4.66
CA ASN A 70 23.57 -7.37 4.18
C ASN A 70 24.53 -7.76 5.34
N GLU A 71 25.56 -8.54 5.03
CA GLU A 71 26.57 -9.00 6.01
C GLU A 71 27.34 -7.85 6.69
N GLU A 72 27.38 -6.66 6.06
CA GLU A 72 28.01 -5.45 6.60
C GLU A 72 27.06 -4.61 7.48
N GLY A 73 25.82 -5.06 7.71
CA GLY A 73 24.84 -4.32 8.49
C GLY A 73 24.13 -3.19 7.72
N ARG A 74 24.28 -3.10 6.39
CA ARG A 74 23.65 -2.07 5.54
C ARG A 74 22.28 -2.51 5.02
N VAL A 75 21.32 -1.58 5.03
CA VAL A 75 19.97 -1.81 4.45
C VAL A 75 20.08 -1.88 2.92
N VAL A 76 19.73 -3.03 2.35
CA VAL A 76 19.71 -3.26 0.89
C VAL A 76 18.31 -3.26 0.30
N SER A 77 17.27 -3.38 1.13
CA SER A 77 15.87 -3.22 0.72
C SER A 77 15.04 -2.75 1.91
N ASN A 78 14.17 -1.76 1.70
CA ASN A 78 13.26 -1.31 2.75
C ASN A 78 12.22 -2.40 3.07
N ALA A 79 11.54 -2.28 4.22
CA ALA A 79 10.63 -3.32 4.69
C ALA A 79 9.47 -3.61 3.73
N VAL A 80 8.96 -2.58 3.05
CA VAL A 80 7.87 -2.70 2.09
C VAL A 80 8.32 -3.46 0.85
N THR A 81 9.41 -3.02 0.23
CA THR A 81 9.96 -3.66 -0.98
C THR A 81 10.41 -5.10 -0.68
N ASN A 82 11.06 -5.33 0.46
CA ASN A 82 11.48 -6.68 0.88
C ASN A 82 10.29 -7.62 1.04
N THR A 83 9.21 -7.17 1.68
CA THR A 83 8.02 -7.99 1.87
C THR A 83 7.32 -8.29 0.53
N ILE A 84 7.13 -7.28 -0.33
CA ILE A 84 6.47 -7.46 -1.63
C ILE A 84 7.29 -8.40 -2.54
N GLU A 85 8.62 -8.35 -2.51
CA GLU A 85 9.48 -9.24 -3.30
C GLU A 85 9.18 -10.72 -2.99
N GLN A 86 8.91 -11.03 -1.72
CA GLN A 86 8.66 -12.37 -1.22
C GLN A 86 7.19 -12.81 -1.30
N MET A 87 6.26 -11.91 -1.64
CA MET A 87 4.85 -12.28 -1.81
C MET A 87 4.65 -13.18 -3.03
N SER A 88 3.78 -14.16 -2.90
CA SER A 88 3.21 -14.90 -4.05
C SER A 88 2.29 -13.99 -4.89
N ASP A 89 1.95 -14.43 -6.10
CA ASP A 89 1.02 -13.68 -6.97
C ASP A 89 -0.37 -13.56 -6.33
N VAL A 90 -0.79 -14.58 -5.57
CA VAL A 90 -2.06 -14.56 -4.82
C VAL A 90 -2.02 -13.50 -3.73
N GLU A 91 -0.93 -13.42 -2.96
CA GLU A 91 -0.78 -12.38 -1.93
C GLU A 91 -0.70 -10.97 -2.54
N CYS A 92 -0.02 -10.82 -3.67
CA CYS A 92 0.00 -9.57 -4.43
C CYS A 92 -1.41 -9.16 -4.84
N LYS A 93 -2.20 -10.10 -5.37
CA LYS A 93 -3.58 -9.85 -5.75
C LYS A 93 -4.45 -9.44 -4.56
N VAL A 94 -4.36 -10.17 -3.45
CA VAL A 94 -5.10 -9.86 -2.21
C VAL A 94 -4.76 -8.46 -1.70
N LEU A 95 -3.48 -8.07 -1.73
CA LEU A 95 -3.05 -6.73 -1.34
C LEU A 95 -3.66 -5.65 -2.23
N VAL A 96 -3.62 -5.84 -3.55
CA VAL A 96 -4.21 -4.90 -4.52
C VAL A 96 -5.72 -4.80 -4.36
N ASP A 97 -6.42 -5.92 -4.16
CA ASP A 97 -7.86 -5.94 -3.96
C ASP A 97 -8.25 -5.16 -2.67
N ARG A 98 -7.47 -5.31 -1.60
CA ARG A 98 -7.66 -4.54 -0.34
C ARG A 98 -7.41 -3.05 -0.51
N VAL A 99 -6.35 -2.67 -1.23
CA VAL A 99 -6.07 -1.26 -1.54
C VAL A 99 -7.21 -0.64 -2.35
N ASN A 100 -7.70 -1.34 -3.38
CA ASN A 100 -8.82 -0.84 -4.18
C ASN A 100 -10.12 -0.72 -3.37
N ALA A 101 -10.42 -1.68 -2.50
CA ALA A 101 -11.61 -1.63 -1.64
C ALA A 101 -11.54 -0.45 -0.66
N LEU A 102 -10.37 -0.18 -0.07
CA LEU A 102 -10.17 0.99 0.78
C LEU A 102 -10.29 2.29 -0.02
N TYR A 103 -9.77 2.34 -1.25
CA TYR A 103 -9.93 3.50 -2.13
C TYR A 103 -11.39 3.80 -2.42
N ASP A 104 -12.20 2.79 -2.74
CA ASP A 104 -13.62 2.98 -3.03
C ASP A 104 -14.39 3.48 -1.80
N LYS A 105 -13.98 3.11 -0.58
CA LYS A 105 -14.53 3.70 0.66
C LYS A 105 -14.08 5.13 0.87
N LEU A 106 -12.78 5.40 0.70
CA LEU A 106 -12.20 6.74 0.83
C LEU A 106 -12.86 7.71 -0.15
N LYS A 107 -13.10 7.29 -1.40
CA LYS A 107 -13.77 8.09 -2.44
C LYS A 107 -15.14 8.59 -1.99
N LYS A 108 -15.94 7.75 -1.32
CA LYS A 108 -17.26 8.13 -0.78
C LYS A 108 -17.21 9.20 0.31
N GLU A 109 -16.05 9.43 0.95
CA GLU A 109 -15.92 10.53 1.92
C GLU A 109 -15.74 11.90 1.25
N PHE A 110 -15.41 11.93 -0.05
CA PHE A 110 -15.12 13.14 -0.83
C PHE A 110 -16.13 13.38 -1.97
N GLU A 111 -17.16 12.55 -2.07
CA GLU A 111 -18.35 12.71 -2.93
C GLU A 111 -19.52 13.27 -2.11
#